data_AF-A0A1H8G578-F1
#
_entry.id   AF-A0A1H8G578-F1
#
_cell.length_a   1.000
_cell.length_b   1.000
_cell.length_c   1.000
_cell.angle_alpha   90.00
_cell.angle_beta   90.00
_cell.angle_gamma   90.00
#
_symmetry.space_group_name_H-M   'P 1'
#
loop_
_entity.id
_entity.type
_entity.pdbx_description
1 polymer ?
#
loop_
_entity_poly.entity_id
_entity_poly.type
_entity_poly.pdbx_seq_one_letter_code
_entity_poly.pdbx_strand_id
1 'polypeptide(L)'
;MHNLDDLQAVLESYAPRTESETVPATDMGARGQTYLCEGSILPAFSGRYLTRREAHYGFAPANNSRNLDLLRPFGARRPAPCSVNAVAFEAIRAVPDGGRLKVAMYAMSARVPEYGALIEAARRGCPIEVLLDRKIGKVFGEDLAARAKTEGLPITVRGTNRRMHQNYILAQDCHSVVTGTANLTQDSANRHAEYRILFRNDPALAAQFETDFNTIWQRVA
;
A
#
# COMPACT_ATOMS: atom_id res chain seq x y z
N MET A 1 40.69 -9.38 -8.37
CA MET A 1 41.37 -8.83 -7.16
C MET A 1 40.99 -7.37 -7.10
N HIS A 2 39.93 -7.05 -6.37
CA HIS A 2 39.59 -5.65 -6.11
C HIS A 2 40.50 -5.15 -5.00
N ASN A 3 41.13 -4.00 -5.24
CA ASN A 3 42.11 -3.42 -4.35
C ASN A 3 41.44 -3.03 -3.03
N LEU A 4 42.03 -3.42 -1.89
CA LEU A 4 41.50 -3.14 -0.55
C LEU A 4 41.43 -1.63 -0.26
N ASP A 5 42.21 -0.83 -0.98
CA ASP A 5 42.24 0.63 -0.85
C ASP A 5 40.95 1.31 -1.35
N ASP A 6 40.26 0.72 -2.34
CA ASP A 6 39.01 1.30 -2.89
C ASP A 6 37.82 1.15 -1.91
N LEU A 7 37.86 0.15 -1.02
CA LEU A 7 36.82 -0.08 -0.02
C LEU A 7 36.88 0.93 1.13
N GLN A 8 38.09 1.41 1.46
CA GLN A 8 38.29 2.33 2.57
C GLN A 8 37.83 3.75 2.21
N ALA A 9 38.07 4.20 0.97
CA ALA A 9 37.55 5.48 0.46
C ALA A 9 36.02 5.50 0.39
N VAL A 10 35.38 4.36 0.05
CA VAL A 10 33.92 4.24 0.07
C VAL A 10 33.39 4.29 1.50
N LEU A 11 34.02 3.61 2.46
CA LEU A 11 33.58 3.62 3.86
C LEU A 11 33.74 5.00 4.53
N GLU A 12 34.80 5.75 4.19
CA GLU A 12 35.01 7.11 4.69
C GLU A 12 34.00 8.11 4.12
N SER A 13 33.47 7.88 2.91
CA SER A 13 32.39 8.70 2.34
C SER A 13 31.03 8.56 3.05
N TYR A 14 30.88 7.53 3.89
CA TYR A 14 29.70 7.27 4.73
C TYR A 14 29.91 7.61 6.22
N ALA A 15 31.07 8.16 6.61
CA ALA A 15 31.28 8.63 7.97
C ALA A 15 30.35 9.82 8.25
N PRO A 16 29.55 9.79 9.35
CA PRO A 16 28.67 10.90 9.68
C PRO A 16 29.49 12.16 9.96
N ARG A 17 29.21 13.25 9.22
CA ARG A 17 29.77 14.56 9.51
C ARG A 17 29.28 15.02 10.88
N THR A 18 30.19 15.21 11.81
CA THR A 18 29.91 15.83 13.11
C THR A 18 29.84 17.34 12.92
N GLU A 19 28.69 17.85 12.49
CA GLU A 19 28.35 19.25 12.69
C GLU A 19 27.65 19.38 14.05
N SER A 20 28.39 19.93 15.00
CA SER A 20 27.85 20.34 16.30
C SER A 20 27.09 21.66 16.14
N GLU A 21 25.85 21.59 15.69
CA GLU A 21 24.89 22.65 15.97
C GLU A 21 24.07 22.21 17.19
N THR A 22 24.35 22.83 18.33
CA THR A 22 23.51 22.71 19.53
C THR A 22 22.16 23.34 19.25
N VAL A 23 21.22 22.53 18.75
CA VAL A 23 19.79 22.84 18.78
C VAL A 23 19.35 22.89 20.24
N PRO A 24 18.74 23.99 20.73
CA PRO A 24 18.31 24.07 22.12
C PRO A 24 17.29 22.98 22.39
N ALA A 25 17.44 22.31 23.54
CA ALA A 25 16.50 21.31 24.02
C ALA A 25 15.12 21.96 24.23
N THR A 26 14.27 21.90 23.21
CA THR A 26 12.84 22.19 23.35
C THR A 26 12.20 21.03 24.09
N ASP A 27 11.93 21.30 25.37
CA ASP A 27 10.80 20.81 26.17
C ASP A 27 10.13 19.52 25.67
N MET A 28 10.40 18.41 26.36
CA MET A 28 9.70 17.13 26.20
C MET A 28 8.31 17.16 26.86
N GLY A 29 7.52 18.20 26.54
CA GLY A 29 6.14 18.38 26.97
C GLY A 29 5.19 18.33 25.77
N ALA A 30 4.25 17.37 25.78
CA ALA A 30 3.15 17.18 24.83
C ALA A 30 3.53 16.76 23.38
N ARG A 31 3.64 15.44 23.14
CA ARG A 31 3.63 14.88 21.77
C ARG A 31 2.26 15.10 21.12
N GLY A 32 2.10 16.22 20.40
CA GLY A 32 0.95 16.48 19.55
C GLY A 32 0.88 15.42 18.43
N GLN A 33 -0.28 14.75 18.30
CA GLN A 33 -0.54 13.90 17.15
C GLN A 33 -0.63 14.77 15.89
N THR A 34 0.06 14.39 14.80
CA THR A 34 -0.10 15.07 13.51
C THR A 34 -1.13 14.32 12.68
N TYR A 35 -2.25 14.97 12.40
CA TYR A 35 -3.27 14.48 11.48
C TYR A 35 -2.90 14.89 10.06
N LEU A 36 -2.79 13.91 9.16
CA LEU A 36 -2.63 14.17 7.73
C LEU A 36 -4.01 14.50 7.13
N CYS A 37 -4.56 15.65 7.52
CA CYS A 37 -5.71 16.23 6.87
C CYS A 37 -5.32 16.62 5.44
N GLU A 38 -6.13 16.27 4.44
CA GLU A 38 -6.13 16.85 3.08
C GLU A 38 -4.88 16.65 2.17
N GLY A 39 -3.80 16.01 2.64
CA GLY A 39 -2.67 15.69 1.77
C GLY A 39 -3.09 14.83 0.58
N SER A 40 -2.81 15.29 -0.65
CA SER A 40 -3.00 14.54 -1.90
C SER A 40 -2.04 13.36 -2.01
N ILE A 41 -0.94 13.35 -1.24
CA ILE A 41 0.09 12.31 -1.29
C ILE A 41 0.44 11.88 0.15
N LEU A 42 0.22 10.60 0.46
CA LEU A 42 0.40 10.04 1.80
C LEU A 42 1.32 8.82 1.77
N PRO A 43 2.62 8.96 2.09
CA PRO A 43 3.52 7.83 2.21
C PRO A 43 3.33 7.12 3.55
N ALA A 44 3.27 5.80 3.54
CA ALA A 44 3.25 4.96 4.71
C ALA A 44 4.28 3.84 4.57
N PHE A 45 4.88 3.45 5.68
CA PHE A 45 5.97 2.50 5.72
C PHE A 45 5.63 1.37 6.69
N SER A 46 6.26 0.22 6.48
CA SER A 46 6.28 -0.88 7.42
C SER A 46 7.72 -1.32 7.65
N GLY A 47 7.92 -2.05 8.75
CA GLY A 47 9.19 -2.63 9.10
C GLY A 47 9.07 -3.38 10.41
N ARG A 48 10.07 -4.22 10.69
CA ARG A 48 10.25 -4.83 11.99
C ARG A 48 11.74 -4.94 12.29
N TYR A 49 12.17 -4.30 13.38
CA TYR A 49 13.54 -4.48 13.87
C TYR A 49 13.80 -5.95 14.20
N LEU A 50 15.01 -6.44 13.89
CA LEU A 50 15.42 -7.81 14.22
C LEU A 50 15.29 -8.14 15.72
N THR A 51 15.41 -7.12 16.57
CA THR A 51 15.34 -7.22 18.03
C THR A 51 13.93 -7.08 18.60
N ARG A 52 12.91 -6.83 17.77
CA ARG A 52 11.53 -6.59 18.23
C ARG A 52 10.55 -7.54 17.58
N ARG A 53 9.50 -7.90 18.33
CA ARG A 53 8.40 -8.75 17.85
C ARG A 53 7.34 -7.96 17.09
N GLU A 54 7.15 -6.70 17.43
CA GLU A 54 6.13 -5.81 16.89
C GLU A 54 6.61 -5.07 15.65
N ALA A 55 5.72 -4.91 14.68
CA ALA A 55 5.94 -4.09 13.51
C ALA A 55 5.91 -2.59 13.88
N HIS A 56 6.55 -1.77 13.06
CA HIS A 56 6.57 -0.32 13.19
C HIS A 56 6.34 0.35 11.83
N TYR A 57 6.10 1.66 11.85
CA TYR A 57 5.72 2.42 10.66
C TYR A 57 6.94 2.91 9.87
N GLY A 58 7.90 2.02 9.61
CA GLY A 58 9.21 2.33 9.03
C GLY A 58 10.23 2.87 10.04
N PHE A 59 11.46 3.11 9.60
CA PHE A 59 12.60 3.33 10.50
C PHE A 59 12.76 4.77 11.01
N ALA A 60 12.06 5.74 10.41
CA ALA A 60 12.06 7.12 10.88
C ALA A 60 11.10 7.28 12.08
N PRO A 61 11.57 7.75 13.26
CA PRO A 61 10.73 7.88 14.46
C PRO A 61 9.48 8.75 14.24
N ALA A 62 9.59 9.77 13.39
CA ALA A 62 8.49 10.67 13.03
C ALA A 62 7.29 9.94 12.42
N ASN A 63 7.46 8.75 11.83
CA ASN A 63 6.35 7.99 11.29
C ASN A 63 5.43 7.40 12.37
N ASN A 64 5.93 7.18 13.59
CA ASN A 64 5.16 6.57 14.66
C ASN A 64 4.08 7.50 15.25
N SER A 65 4.15 8.80 14.99
CA SER A 65 3.17 9.80 15.44
C SER A 65 2.18 10.23 14.36
N ARG A 66 2.31 9.69 13.13
CA ARG A 66 1.46 10.09 12.00
C ARG A 66 0.14 9.33 12.02
N ASN A 67 -0.96 10.07 11.96
CA ASN A 67 -2.31 9.52 11.85
C ASN A 67 -3.00 9.96 10.56
N LEU A 68 -3.83 9.06 10.04
CA LEU A 68 -4.80 9.28 8.97
C LEU A 68 -6.19 9.34 9.62
N ASP A 69 -7.03 10.28 9.18
CA ASP A 69 -8.46 10.23 9.48
C ASP A 69 -9.16 9.23 8.54
N LEU A 70 -9.10 7.96 8.93
CA LEU A 70 -9.41 6.83 8.07
C LEU A 70 -10.92 6.64 7.92
N LEU A 71 -11.37 6.48 6.68
CA LEU A 71 -12.74 6.08 6.39
C LEU A 71 -13.01 4.65 6.89
N ARG A 72 -13.98 4.52 7.80
CA ARG A 72 -14.45 3.24 8.35
C ARG A 72 -15.62 2.70 7.52
N PRO A 73 -15.98 1.42 7.68
CA PRO A 73 -17.25 0.93 7.16
C PRO A 73 -18.39 1.84 7.62
N PHE A 74 -19.38 2.08 6.75
CA PHE A 74 -20.54 2.94 7.00
C PHE A 74 -20.26 4.46 7.09
N GLY A 75 -19.10 4.92 6.61
CA GLY A 75 -18.87 6.35 6.32
C GLY A 75 -18.31 7.18 7.47
N ALA A 76 -18.23 6.64 8.69
CA ALA A 76 -17.58 7.34 9.80
C ALA A 76 -16.07 7.48 9.55
N ARG A 77 -15.50 8.65 9.81
CA ARG A 77 -14.04 8.83 9.84
C ARG A 77 -13.52 8.72 11.27
N ARG A 78 -12.41 8.00 11.45
CA ARG A 78 -11.78 7.83 12.76
C ARG A 78 -10.26 7.84 12.60
N PRO A 79 -9.52 8.46 13.54
CA PRO A 79 -8.07 8.37 13.58
C PRO A 79 -7.57 6.91 13.50
N ALA A 80 -6.54 6.71 12.70
CA ALA A 80 -5.79 5.46 12.61
C ALA A 80 -4.31 5.77 12.33
N PRO A 81 -3.36 4.94 12.80
CA PRO A 81 -1.96 5.08 12.43
C PRO A 81 -1.77 5.07 10.92
N CYS A 82 -0.88 5.92 10.40
CA CYS A 82 -0.55 5.99 8.99
C CYS A 82 0.31 4.78 8.56
N SER A 83 -0.33 3.62 8.42
CA SER A 83 0.29 2.35 8.04
C SER A 83 0.07 2.01 6.56
N VAL A 84 0.86 1.06 6.05
CA VAL A 84 0.68 0.52 4.69
C VAL A 84 -0.72 -0.05 4.47
N ASN A 85 -1.38 -0.61 5.50
CA ASN A 85 -2.77 -1.06 5.38
C ASN A 85 -3.74 0.12 5.39
N ALA A 86 -3.50 1.14 6.24
CA ALA A 86 -4.38 2.29 6.38
C ALA A 86 -4.53 3.09 5.09
N VAL A 87 -3.42 3.34 4.38
CA VAL A 87 -3.46 4.05 3.09
C VAL A 87 -4.14 3.22 1.99
N ALA A 88 -4.06 1.89 2.06
CA ALA A 88 -4.78 1.02 1.14
C ALA A 88 -6.29 0.99 1.43
N PHE A 89 -6.69 0.98 2.71
CA PHE A 89 -8.10 1.11 3.07
C PHE A 89 -8.71 2.40 2.59
N GLU A 90 -7.98 3.50 2.74
CA GLU A 90 -8.49 4.80 2.31
C GLU A 90 -8.79 4.79 0.81
N ALA A 91 -7.90 4.24 -0.03
CA ALA A 91 -8.15 4.08 -1.47
C ALA A 91 -9.39 3.22 -1.75
N ILE A 92 -9.48 2.04 -1.12
CA ILE A 92 -10.58 1.09 -1.35
C ILE A 92 -11.93 1.64 -0.87
N ARG A 93 -11.96 2.31 0.28
CA ARG A 93 -13.21 2.78 0.91
C ARG A 93 -13.68 4.11 0.38
N ALA A 94 -12.78 4.96 -0.12
CA ALA A 94 -13.16 6.24 -0.71
C ALA A 94 -13.92 6.10 -2.04
N VAL A 95 -13.87 4.92 -2.69
CA VAL A 95 -14.65 4.69 -3.91
C VAL A 95 -16.16 4.71 -3.59
N PRO A 96 -16.96 5.50 -4.34
CA PRO A 96 -18.42 5.52 -4.15
C PRO A 96 -19.05 4.16 -4.46
N ASP A 97 -20.29 3.96 -4.01
CA ASP A 97 -21.07 2.75 -4.34
C ASP A 97 -21.20 2.61 -5.87
N GLY A 98 -21.05 1.39 -6.37
CA GLY A 98 -21.00 1.12 -7.82
C GLY A 98 -19.74 1.59 -8.54
N GLY A 99 -18.80 2.26 -7.86
CA GLY A 99 -17.55 2.73 -8.45
C GLY A 99 -16.55 1.61 -8.75
N ARG A 100 -15.53 1.89 -9.56
CA ARG A 100 -14.62 0.87 -10.11
C ARG A 100 -13.30 0.80 -9.35
N LEU A 101 -12.88 -0.44 -9.08
CA LEU A 101 -11.56 -0.75 -8.51
C LEU A 101 -10.75 -1.63 -9.46
N LYS A 102 -9.49 -1.28 -9.65
CA LYS A 102 -8.50 -2.11 -10.35
C LYS A 102 -7.37 -2.44 -9.38
N VAL A 103 -7.02 -3.72 -9.27
CA VAL A 103 -5.99 -4.21 -8.36
C VAL A 103 -4.97 -4.99 -9.17
N ALA A 104 -3.74 -4.48 -9.30
CA ALA A 104 -2.62 -5.25 -9.83
C ALA A 104 -1.68 -5.55 -8.68
N MET A 105 -1.54 -6.83 -8.33
CA MET A 105 -0.80 -7.23 -7.14
C MET A 105 0.00 -8.50 -7.38
N TYR A 106 1.31 -8.46 -7.11
CA TYR A 106 2.17 -9.63 -7.25
C TYR A 106 1.75 -10.78 -6.33
N ALA A 107 1.47 -10.48 -5.06
CA ALA A 107 1.00 -11.45 -4.07
C ALA A 107 -0.14 -10.90 -3.20
N MET A 108 -1.15 -11.73 -2.95
CA MET A 108 -2.31 -11.42 -2.10
C MET A 108 -2.61 -12.55 -1.12
N SER A 109 -3.20 -12.19 0.02
CA SER A 109 -3.67 -13.14 1.03
C SER A 109 -5.07 -12.76 1.52
N ALA A 110 -5.93 -13.75 1.74
CA ALA A 110 -7.24 -13.52 2.37
C ALA A 110 -7.15 -13.14 3.86
N ARG A 111 -5.95 -13.22 4.46
CA ARG A 111 -5.69 -12.92 5.89
C ARG A 111 -5.30 -11.47 6.14
N VAL A 112 -5.20 -10.64 5.10
CA VAL A 112 -4.98 -9.20 5.28
C VAL A 112 -6.32 -8.47 5.34
N PRO A 113 -6.40 -7.39 6.11
CA PRO A 113 -7.69 -6.74 6.29
C PRO A 113 -8.12 -5.96 5.04
N GLU A 114 -7.20 -5.58 4.13
CA GLU A 114 -7.53 -5.03 2.80
C GLU A 114 -8.41 -5.97 1.97
N TYR A 115 -8.23 -7.29 2.11
CA TYR A 115 -9.09 -8.28 1.46
C TYR A 115 -10.56 -8.10 1.90
N GLY A 116 -10.79 -7.90 3.20
CA GLY A 116 -12.12 -7.60 3.73
C GLY A 116 -12.71 -6.33 3.10
N ALA A 117 -11.91 -5.26 2.97
CA ALA A 117 -12.35 -4.01 2.36
C ALA A 117 -12.71 -4.16 0.87
N LEU A 118 -11.98 -4.99 0.12
CA LEU A 118 -12.34 -5.30 -1.28
C LEU A 118 -13.68 -6.04 -1.36
N ILE A 119 -13.92 -7.01 -0.48
CA ILE A 119 -15.21 -7.72 -0.42
C ILE A 119 -16.34 -6.77 0.00
N GLU A 120 -16.08 -5.86 0.95
CA GLU A 120 -17.03 -4.79 1.33
C GLU A 120 -17.38 -3.91 0.12
N ALA A 121 -16.39 -3.45 -0.66
CA ALA A 121 -16.62 -2.66 -1.86
C ALA A 121 -17.43 -3.43 -2.92
N ALA A 122 -17.09 -4.70 -3.17
CA ALA A 122 -17.83 -5.53 -4.11
C ALA A 122 -19.31 -5.71 -3.72
N ARG A 123 -19.60 -5.84 -2.41
CA ARG A 123 -20.98 -5.89 -1.88
C ARG A 123 -21.73 -4.57 -2.03
N ARG A 124 -21.03 -3.43 -2.10
CA ARG A 124 -21.58 -2.12 -2.50
C ARG A 124 -21.75 -1.99 -4.02
N GLY A 125 -21.63 -3.08 -4.77
CA GLY A 125 -21.79 -3.11 -6.22
C GLY A 125 -20.57 -2.60 -7.01
N CYS A 126 -19.43 -2.35 -6.35
CA CYS A 126 -18.24 -1.85 -7.01
C CYS A 126 -17.61 -2.96 -7.87
N PRO A 127 -17.54 -2.86 -9.21
CA PRO A 127 -16.81 -3.85 -10.01
C PRO A 127 -15.32 -3.80 -9.70
N ILE A 128 -14.73 -4.97 -9.46
CA ILE A 128 -13.31 -5.12 -9.11
C ILE A 128 -12.62 -6.01 -10.14
N GLU A 129 -11.63 -5.45 -10.81
CA GLU A 129 -10.74 -6.17 -11.73
C GLU A 129 -9.43 -6.45 -11.02
N VAL A 130 -9.10 -7.74 -10.83
CA VAL A 130 -7.91 -8.18 -10.10
C VAL A 130 -6.96 -8.88 -11.06
N LEU A 131 -5.77 -8.30 -11.21
CA LEU A 131 -4.67 -8.83 -12.00
C LEU A 131 -3.59 -9.39 -11.06
N LEU A 132 -3.23 -10.65 -11.25
CA LEU A 132 -2.25 -11.37 -10.44
C LEU A 132 -1.14 -11.96 -11.30
N ASP A 133 0.02 -12.22 -10.69
CA ASP A 133 0.98 -13.15 -11.28
C ASP A 133 0.40 -14.56 -11.20
N ARG A 134 0.32 -15.28 -12.33
CA ARG A 134 -0.34 -16.59 -12.37
C ARG A 134 0.35 -17.63 -11.49
N LYS A 135 1.67 -17.57 -11.32
CA LYS A 135 2.39 -18.57 -10.52
C LYS A 135 2.23 -18.29 -9.02
N ILE A 136 2.35 -17.02 -8.63
CA ILE A 136 2.30 -16.63 -7.22
C ILE A 136 0.87 -16.54 -6.70
N GLY A 137 -0.03 -15.97 -7.50
CA GLY A 137 -1.41 -15.70 -7.11
C GLY A 137 -2.40 -16.80 -7.43
N LYS A 138 -1.98 -17.96 -7.99
CA LYS A 138 -2.91 -19.00 -8.52
C LYS A 138 -4.01 -19.38 -7.52
N VAL A 139 -3.60 -19.91 -6.37
CA VAL A 139 -4.52 -20.45 -5.36
C VAL A 139 -5.45 -19.36 -4.85
N PHE A 140 -4.89 -18.21 -4.47
CA PHE A 140 -5.69 -17.07 -4.02
C PHE A 140 -6.69 -16.60 -5.09
N GLY A 141 -6.26 -16.54 -6.35
CA GLY A 141 -7.09 -16.10 -7.46
C GLY A 141 -8.25 -17.06 -7.75
N GLU A 142 -7.99 -18.37 -7.70
CA GLU A 142 -9.01 -19.42 -7.82
C GLU A 142 -10.03 -19.33 -6.68
N ASP A 143 -9.56 -19.18 -5.43
CA ASP A 143 -10.43 -19.03 -4.25
C ASP A 143 -11.29 -17.75 -4.32
N LEU A 144 -10.68 -16.63 -4.73
CA LEU A 144 -11.40 -15.36 -4.88
C LEU A 144 -12.44 -15.43 -6.00
N ALA A 145 -12.11 -16.03 -7.14
CA ALA A 145 -13.04 -16.22 -8.25
C ALA A 145 -14.21 -17.15 -7.86
N ALA A 146 -13.92 -18.25 -7.15
CA ALA A 146 -14.95 -19.16 -6.65
C ALA A 146 -15.89 -18.44 -5.68
N ARG A 147 -15.33 -17.70 -4.71
CA ARG A 147 -16.12 -16.90 -3.78
C ARG A 147 -16.98 -15.86 -4.50
N ALA A 148 -16.40 -15.12 -5.44
CA ALA A 148 -17.13 -14.11 -6.21
C ALA A 148 -18.32 -14.71 -6.95
N LYS A 149 -18.15 -15.89 -7.56
CA LYS A 149 -19.23 -16.63 -8.21
C LYS A 149 -20.31 -17.08 -7.21
N THR A 150 -19.92 -17.63 -6.06
CA THR A 150 -20.86 -18.12 -5.04
C THR A 150 -21.66 -17.00 -4.39
N GLU A 151 -21.05 -15.85 -4.12
CA GLU A 151 -21.70 -14.70 -3.48
C GLU A 151 -22.31 -13.70 -4.47
N GLY A 152 -22.14 -13.90 -5.79
CA GLY A 152 -22.61 -12.96 -6.82
C GLY A 152 -21.89 -11.60 -6.79
N LEU A 153 -20.62 -11.58 -6.38
CA LEU A 153 -19.82 -10.36 -6.30
C LEU A 153 -19.27 -9.98 -7.67
N PRO A 154 -19.25 -8.68 -8.05
CA PRO A 154 -18.73 -8.21 -9.33
C PRO A 154 -17.19 -8.17 -9.36
N ILE A 155 -16.54 -9.30 -9.06
CA ILE A 155 -15.08 -9.43 -9.03
C ILE A 155 -14.64 -10.33 -10.18
N THR A 156 -13.74 -9.82 -11.02
CA THR A 156 -13.09 -10.60 -12.09
C THR A 156 -11.61 -10.74 -11.78
N VAL A 157 -11.08 -11.95 -11.84
CA VAL A 157 -9.65 -12.23 -11.57
C VAL A 157 -8.99 -12.74 -12.85
N ARG A 158 -7.81 -12.21 -13.17
CA ARG A 158 -6.95 -12.67 -14.28
C ARG A 158 -5.51 -12.84 -13.82
N GLY A 159 -4.83 -13.82 -14.43
CA GLY A 159 -3.44 -14.16 -14.09
C GLY A 159 -2.49 -14.02 -15.29
N THR A 160 -1.40 -13.27 -15.13
CA THR A 160 -0.35 -13.08 -16.15
C THR A 160 0.53 -14.32 -16.27
N ASN A 161 0.86 -14.72 -17.50
CA ASN A 161 1.81 -15.82 -17.76
C ASN A 161 3.29 -15.41 -17.64
N ARG A 162 3.54 -14.10 -17.63
CA ARG A 162 4.85 -13.51 -17.38
C ARG A 162 4.87 -12.92 -15.97
N ARG A 163 6.07 -12.80 -15.39
CA ARG A 163 6.28 -12.13 -14.10
C ARG A 163 5.63 -10.76 -14.12
N MET A 164 4.63 -10.55 -13.26
CA MET A 164 4.01 -9.25 -13.04
C MET A 164 4.32 -8.86 -11.59
N HIS A 165 5.03 -7.75 -11.39
CA HIS A 165 5.47 -7.30 -10.06
C HIS A 165 4.86 -5.93 -9.69
N GLN A 166 3.70 -5.62 -10.28
CA GLN A 166 2.94 -4.42 -9.93
C GLN A 166 2.26 -4.62 -8.58
N ASN A 167 2.30 -3.58 -7.76
CA ASN A 167 1.72 -3.55 -6.42
C ASN A 167 0.91 -2.27 -6.24
N TYR A 168 -0.25 -2.19 -6.89
CA TYR A 168 -1.14 -1.03 -6.79
C TYR A 168 -2.63 -1.37 -6.73
N ILE A 169 -3.39 -0.44 -6.16
CA ILE A 169 -4.84 -0.38 -6.23
C ILE A 169 -5.21 0.99 -6.81
N LEU A 170 -6.08 0.99 -7.81
CA LEU A 170 -6.63 2.18 -8.46
C LEU A 170 -8.13 2.23 -8.18
N ALA A 171 -8.57 3.31 -7.53
CA ALA A 171 -9.98 3.68 -7.38
C ALA A 171 -10.30 4.77 -8.40
N GLN A 172 -11.01 4.38 -9.46
CA GLN A 172 -11.09 5.19 -10.68
C GLN A 172 -11.91 6.45 -10.49
N ASP A 173 -13.09 6.35 -9.87
CA ASP A 173 -14.07 7.45 -9.78
C ASP A 173 -13.64 8.57 -8.82
N CYS A 174 -12.76 8.27 -7.87
CA CYS A 174 -12.16 9.26 -6.97
C CYS A 174 -10.68 9.54 -7.29
N HIS A 175 -10.22 9.11 -8.48
CA HIS A 175 -8.87 9.33 -9.01
C HIS A 175 -7.77 9.06 -7.97
N SER A 176 -7.91 7.97 -7.22
CA SER A 176 -7.00 7.63 -6.14
C SER A 176 -6.20 6.39 -6.49
N VAL A 177 -4.88 6.46 -6.31
CA VAL A 177 -3.95 5.36 -6.54
C VAL A 177 -3.16 5.12 -5.28
N VAL A 178 -3.11 3.89 -4.80
CA VAL A 178 -2.13 3.47 -3.80
C VAL A 178 -1.16 2.50 -4.45
N THR A 179 0.13 2.79 -4.36
CA THR A 179 1.19 1.97 -4.98
C THR A 179 2.43 1.94 -4.10
N GLY A 180 3.30 0.95 -4.28
CA GLY A 180 4.58 0.86 -3.59
C GLY A 180 5.21 -0.51 -3.74
N THR A 181 6.01 -0.91 -2.77
CA THR A 181 6.68 -2.22 -2.76
C THR A 181 5.85 -3.27 -2.02
N ALA A 182 4.97 -2.86 -1.11
CA ALA A 182 4.21 -3.77 -0.26
C ALA A 182 3.14 -4.58 -1.02
N ASN A 183 3.26 -5.91 -0.98
CA ASN A 183 2.21 -6.85 -1.38
C ASN A 183 1.01 -6.80 -0.41
N LEU A 184 -0.15 -7.33 -0.81
CA LEU A 184 -1.30 -7.49 0.10
C LEU A 184 -1.15 -8.78 0.93
N THR A 185 -0.11 -8.82 1.75
CA THR A 185 0.22 -9.95 2.62
C THR A 185 0.50 -9.47 4.06
N GLN A 186 0.35 -10.38 5.02
CA GLN A 186 0.67 -10.07 6.43
C GLN A 186 2.16 -9.74 6.60
N ASP A 187 3.03 -10.26 5.73
CA ASP A 187 4.47 -10.07 5.81
C ASP A 187 4.90 -8.67 5.39
N SER A 188 4.31 -8.15 4.32
CA SER A 188 4.57 -6.78 3.90
C SER A 188 4.11 -5.77 4.97
N ALA A 189 3.06 -6.08 5.74
CA ALA A 189 2.63 -5.23 6.84
C ALA A 189 3.47 -5.39 8.12
N ASN A 190 3.87 -6.62 8.46
CA ASN A 190 4.37 -6.94 9.81
C ASN A 190 5.86 -7.31 9.90
N ARG A 191 6.50 -7.65 8.79
CA ARG A 191 7.85 -8.25 8.80
C ARG A 191 8.81 -7.52 7.88
N HIS A 192 8.38 -7.15 6.68
CA HIS A 192 9.24 -6.57 5.66
C HIS A 192 9.35 -5.05 5.81
N ALA A 193 10.48 -4.51 5.36
CA ALA A 193 10.67 -3.09 5.17
C ALA A 193 10.03 -2.70 3.82
N GLU A 194 8.81 -2.18 3.86
CA GLU A 194 8.05 -1.85 2.65
C GLU A 194 7.46 -0.44 2.76
N TYR A 195 6.96 0.05 1.64
CA TYR A 195 6.15 1.27 1.64
C TYR A 195 4.95 1.16 0.72
N ARG A 196 4.00 2.07 0.96
CA ARG A 196 2.94 2.47 0.03
C ARG A 196 2.81 3.98 0.03
N ILE A 197 2.46 4.54 -1.10
CA ILE A 197 2.10 5.95 -1.25
C ILE A 197 0.68 5.98 -1.80
N LEU A 198 -0.21 6.63 -1.06
CA LEU A 198 -1.55 6.96 -1.55
C LEU A 198 -1.53 8.34 -2.20
N PHE A 199 -1.92 8.39 -3.45
CA PHE A 199 -2.24 9.59 -4.20
C PHE A 199 -3.77 9.72 -4.25
N ARG A 200 -4.32 10.87 -3.86
CA ARG A 200 -5.76 11.18 -3.88
C ARG A 200 -6.05 12.24 -4.91
N ASN A 201 -7.21 12.12 -5.57
CA ASN A 201 -7.75 13.13 -6.47
C ASN A 201 -6.78 13.56 -7.58
N ASP A 202 -6.00 12.62 -8.12
CA ASP A 202 -5.04 12.87 -9.20
C ASP A 202 -5.49 12.18 -10.50
N PRO A 203 -6.28 12.85 -11.34
CA PRO A 203 -6.82 12.25 -12.56
C PRO A 203 -5.73 11.91 -13.58
N ALA A 204 -4.65 12.70 -13.65
CA ALA A 204 -3.57 12.49 -14.60
C ALA A 204 -2.75 11.24 -14.25
N LEU A 205 -2.49 11.03 -12.95
CA LEU A 205 -1.86 9.82 -12.45
C LEU A 205 -2.78 8.61 -12.60
N ALA A 206 -4.05 8.74 -12.21
CA ALA A 206 -5.03 7.66 -12.32
C ALA A 206 -5.19 7.16 -13.76
N ALA A 207 -5.20 8.06 -14.74
CA ALA A 207 -5.28 7.70 -16.17
C ALA A 207 -4.05 6.91 -16.65
N GLN A 208 -2.85 7.22 -16.14
CA GLN A 208 -1.64 6.46 -16.47
C GLN A 208 -1.68 5.04 -15.90
N PHE A 209 -2.08 4.89 -14.63
CA PHE A 209 -2.25 3.57 -14.01
C PHE A 209 -3.37 2.76 -14.68
N GLU A 210 -4.46 3.41 -15.09
CA GLU A 210 -5.51 2.77 -15.86
C GLU A 210 -4.99 2.24 -17.20
N THR A 211 -4.20 3.05 -17.92
CA THR A 211 -3.63 2.66 -19.21
C THR A 211 -2.70 1.46 -19.07
N ASP A 212 -1.82 1.46 -18.06
CA ASP A 212 -0.95 0.32 -17.74
C ASP A 212 -1.78 -0.94 -17.44
N PHE A 213 -2.75 -0.83 -16.52
CA PHE A 213 -3.63 -1.94 -16.15
C PHE A 213 -4.35 -2.52 -17.36
N ASN A 214 -5.03 -1.67 -18.13
CA ASN A 214 -5.83 -2.09 -19.29
C ASN A 214 -4.96 -2.76 -20.37
N THR A 215 -3.74 -2.25 -20.57
CA THR A 215 -2.78 -2.84 -21.51
C THR A 215 -2.43 -4.28 -21.13
N ILE A 216 -2.20 -4.55 -19.84
CA ILE A 216 -1.93 -5.92 -19.39
C ILE A 216 -3.20 -6.76 -19.43
N TRP A 217 -4.31 -6.21 -18.92
CA TRP A 217 -5.62 -6.86 -18.82
C TRP A 217 -6.11 -7.40 -20.16
N GLN A 218 -5.99 -6.62 -21.23
CA GLN A 218 -6.39 -7.02 -22.59
C GLN A 218 -5.52 -8.15 -23.18
N ARG A 219 -4.29 -8.31 -22.69
CA ARG A 219 -3.35 -9.35 -23.16
C ARG A 219 -3.44 -10.64 -22.38
N VAL A 220 -4.18 -10.65 -21.27
CA VAL A 220 -4.45 -11.84 -20.47
C VAL A 220 -5.93 -12.18 -20.64
N ALA A 221 -6.21 -13.21 -21.42
CA ALA A 221 -7.53 -13.82 -21.55
C ALA A 221 -7.42 -15.28 -21.11
#